data_AF-A0A660WHH4-F1
#
_entry.id   AF-A0A660WHH4-F1
#
_cell.length_a   1.000
_cell.length_b   1.000
_cell.length_c   1.000
_cell.angle_alpha   90.00
_cell.angle_beta   90.00
_cell.angle_gamma   90.00
#
_symmetry.space_group_name_H-M   'P 1'
#
loop_
_entity.id
_entity.type
_entity.pdbx_description
1 polymer ?
#
loop_
_entity_poly.entity_id
_entity_poly.type
_entity_poly.pdbx_seq_one_letter_code
_entity_poly.pdbx_strand_id
1 'polypeptide(L)' 'MRQLASFAPSRGVRQHNKRLRVLEKTRCPAMLVELGFVSNPAEASLLNRRDYRDKLAAALAEAIVSWLTG' A
#
# COMPACT_ATOMS: atom_id res chain seq x y z
N MET A 1 8.34 13.49 -10.62
CA MET A 1 7.61 12.62 -9.66
C MET A 1 7.34 13.44 -8.41
N ARG A 2 6.08 13.71 -8.06
CA ARG A 2 5.75 14.39 -6.80
C ARG A 2 5.90 13.39 -5.67
N GLN A 3 6.71 13.73 -4.67
CA GLN A 3 6.77 12.97 -3.43
C GLN A 3 5.49 13.27 -2.64
N LEU A 4 4.56 12.33 -2.63
CA LEU A 4 3.44 12.35 -1.69
C LEU A 4 4.05 12.36 -0.29
N ALA A 5 3.64 13.31 0.56
CA ALA A 5 4.12 13.42 1.93
C ALA A 5 4.01 12.04 2.61
N SER A 6 5.14 11.45 3.01
CA SER A 6 5.15 10.09 3.54
C SER A 6 4.69 10.13 5.00
N PHE A 7 3.40 9.94 5.21
CA PHE A 7 2.79 9.81 6.54
C PHE A 7 3.00 8.42 7.17
N ALA A 8 3.70 7.53 6.46
CA ALA A 8 4.15 6.21 6.92
C ALA A 8 5.58 5.94 6.44
N PRO A 9 6.41 5.19 7.21
CA PRO A 9 7.73 4.78 6.75
C PRO A 9 7.66 3.90 5.50
N SER A 10 8.47 4.21 4.48
CA SER A 10 8.58 3.35 3.29
C SER A 10 9.47 2.15 3.55
N ARG A 11 8.98 0.95 3.21
CA ARG A 11 9.71 -0.34 3.34
C ARG A 11 10.15 -0.92 2.00
N GLY A 12 9.98 -0.12 0.93
CA GLY A 12 10.34 -0.45 -0.44
C GLY A 12 9.33 -1.34 -1.16
N VAL A 13 9.44 -1.36 -2.48
CA VAL A 13 8.75 -2.33 -3.36
C VAL A 13 9.55 -3.62 -3.35
N ARG A 14 8.87 -4.76 -3.16
CA ARG A 14 9.51 -6.07 -3.11
C ARG A 14 8.95 -6.98 -4.18
N GLN A 15 9.84 -7.54 -4.99
CA GLN A 15 9.50 -8.74 -5.74
C GLN A 15 9.57 -9.92 -4.78
N HIS A 16 8.42 -10.52 -4.50
CA HIS A 16 8.41 -11.66 -3.61
C HIS A 16 8.96 -12.88 -4.35
N ASN A 17 10.03 -13.47 -3.82
CA ASN A 17 10.55 -14.77 -4.27
C ASN A 17 9.59 -15.93 -4.01
N LYS A 18 8.53 -15.70 -3.23
CA LYS A 18 7.44 -16.65 -2.97
C LYS A 18 6.30 -16.32 -3.92
N ARG A 19 5.72 -17.36 -4.53
CA ARG A 19 4.56 -17.26 -5.42
C ARG A 19 3.31 -16.90 -4.62
N LEU A 20 3.11 -15.62 -4.34
CA LEU A 20 1.89 -15.12 -3.73
C LEU A 20 0.73 -15.39 -4.68
N ARG A 21 -0.20 -16.27 -4.28
CA ARG A 21 -1.29 -16.74 -5.15
C ARG A 21 -2.09 -15.61 -5.79
N VAL A 22 -2.33 -14.53 -5.05
CA VAL A 22 -3.06 -13.34 -5.54
C VAL A 22 -2.30 -12.55 -6.60
N LEU A 23 -0.98 -12.64 -6.63
CA LEU A 23 -0.16 -12.04 -7.69
C LEU A 23 0.07 -13.02 -8.84
N GLU A 24 0.22 -14.32 -8.54
CA GLU A 24 0.53 -15.34 -9.55
C GLU A 24 -0.70 -15.74 -10.38
N LYS A 25 -1.89 -15.81 -9.78
CA LYS A 25 -3.11 -16.34 -10.44
C LYS A 25 -4.03 -15.25 -11.00
N THR A 26 -3.63 -13.98 -10.89
CA THR A 26 -4.39 -12.86 -11.44
C THR A 26 -3.97 -12.61 -12.88
N ARG A 27 -4.95 -12.43 -13.79
CA ARG A 27 -4.70 -12.26 -15.23
C ARG A 27 -4.41 -10.81 -15.65
N CYS A 28 -4.68 -9.85 -14.78
CA CYS A 28 -4.35 -8.43 -14.97
C CYS A 28 -3.11 -8.05 -14.13
N PRO A 29 -2.51 -6.87 -14.37
CA PRO A 29 -1.48 -6.34 -13.48
C PRO A 29 -1.95 -6.31 -12.02
N ALA A 30 -1.13 -6.82 -11.11
CA ALA A 30 -1.49 -7.00 -9.70
C ALA A 30 -0.36 -6.56 -8.78
N MET A 31 -0.72 -5.98 -7.64
CA MET A 31 0.19 -5.67 -6.54
C MET A 31 -0.47 -5.99 -5.20
N LEU A 32 0.33 -6.35 -4.20
CA LEU A 32 -0.12 -6.53 -2.82
C LEU A 32 0.55 -5.45 -1.97
N VAL A 33 -0.23 -4.74 -1.17
CA VAL A 33 0.23 -3.62 -0.36
C VAL A 33 0.09 -3.96 1.12
N GLU A 34 1.20 -3.91 1.83
CA GLU A 34 1.24 -4.02 3.29
C GLU A 34 1.24 -2.59 3.88
N LEU A 35 0.11 -2.18 4.48
CA LEU A 35 -0.09 -0.80 4.94
C LEU A 35 0.58 -0.50 6.29
N GLY A 36 0.89 -1.53 7.06
CA GLY A 36 1.53 -1.43 8.38
C GLY A 36 1.48 -2.76 9.14
N PHE A 37 2.19 -2.83 10.26
CA PHE A 37 2.22 -4.02 11.12
C PHE A 37 1.17 -3.93 12.25
N VAL A 38 0.17 -4.81 12.23
CA VAL A 38 -0.80 -4.94 13.35
C VAL A 38 -0.12 -5.45 14.62
N SER A 39 0.99 -6.17 14.50
CA SER A 39 1.81 -6.63 15.62
C SER A 39 2.67 -5.53 16.26
N ASN A 40 2.82 -4.37 15.61
CA ASN A 40 3.50 -3.22 16.18
C ASN A 40 2.45 -2.30 16.82
N PRO A 41 2.44 -2.10 18.16
CA PRO A 41 1.42 -1.32 18.84
C PRO A 41 1.25 0.11 18.31
N ALA A 42 2.35 0.75 17.89
CA ALA A 42 2.31 2.11 17.35
C ALA A 42 1.63 2.14 15.97
N GLU A 43 1.95 1.19 15.09
CA GLU A 43 1.33 1.09 13.77
C GLU A 43 -0.11 0.62 13.87
N ALA A 44 -0.41 -0.34 14.74
CA ALA A 44 -1.77 -0.79 15.02
C ALA A 44 -2.67 0.37 15.49
N SER A 45 -2.17 1.23 16.38
CA SER A 45 -2.88 2.41 16.85
C SER A 45 -3.20 3.38 15.70
N LEU A 46 -2.29 3.56 14.75
CA LEU A 46 -2.54 4.33 13.54
C LEU A 46 -3.57 3.65 12.63
N LEU A 47 -3.43 2.34 12.37
CA LEU A 47 -4.35 1.58 11.52
C LEU A 47 -5.79 1.56 12.06
N ASN A 48 -5.98 1.64 13.37
CA ASN A 48 -7.30 1.73 14.00
C ASN A 48 -7.97 3.10 13.81
N ARG A 49 -7.23 4.15 13.49
CA ARG A 49 -7.78 5.49 13.28
C ARG A 49 -8.43 5.62 11.89
N ARG A 50 -9.66 6.13 11.86
CA ARG A 50 -10.41 6.36 10.61
C ARG A 50 -9.69 7.34 9.68
N ASP A 51 -9.24 8.47 10.21
CA ASP A 51 -8.56 9.50 9.41
C ASP A 51 -7.26 9.01 8.77
N TYR A 52 -6.55 8.11 9.44
CA TYR A 52 -5.35 7.49 8.88
C TYR A 52 -5.68 6.50 7.75
N ARG A 53 -6.74 5.70 7.91
CA ARG A 53 -7.23 4.81 6.84
C ARG A 53 -7.73 5.60 5.62
N ASP A 54 -8.39 6.74 5.84
CA ASP A 54 -8.84 7.62 4.77
C ASP A 54 -7.65 8.17 3.96
N LYS A 55 -6.55 8.58 4.64
CA LYS A 55 -5.30 9.00 3.99
C LYS A 55 -4.66 7.88 3.17
N LEU A 56 -4.60 6.66 3.71
CA LEU A 56 -4.07 5.50 2.99
C LEU A 56 -4.91 5.19 1.73
N ALA A 57 -6.24 5.20 1.85
CA ALA A 57 -7.14 4.95 0.73
C ALA A 57 -7.00 6.01 -0.37
N ALA A 58 -6.92 7.29 0.00
CA ALA A 58 -6.73 8.39 -0.95
C ALA A 58 -5.39 8.25 -1.71
N ALA A 59 -4.31 7.95 -1.00
CA ALA A 59 -3.00 7.74 -1.61
C ALA A 59 -2.97 6.55 -2.58
N LEU A 60 -3.65 5.44 -2.24
CA LEU A 60 -3.79 4.28 -3.13
C LEU A 60 -4.61 4.61 -4.37
N ALA A 61 -5.74 5.31 -4.21
CA ALA A 61 -6.57 5.72 -5.34
C ALA A 61 -5.81 6.64 -6.30
N GLU A 62 -5.09 7.64 -5.77
CA GLU A 62 -4.24 8.54 -6.57
C GLU A 62 -3.16 7.76 -7.33
N ALA A 63 -2.48 6.80 -6.66
CA ALA A 63 -1.46 5.98 -7.30
C ALA A 63 -2.03 5.11 -8.43
N ILE A 64 -3.20 4.48 -8.24
CA ILE A 64 -3.85 3.67 -9.27
C ILE A 64 -4.27 4.52 -10.46
N VAL A 65 -4.89 5.68 -10.21
CA VAL A 65 -5.29 6.62 -11.28
C VAL A 65 -4.05 7.08 -12.04
N SER A 66 -2.99 7.49 -11.34
CA SER A 66 -1.74 7.91 -11.96
C SER A 66 -1.09 6.81 -12.81
N TRP A 67 -1.26 5.53 -12.45
CA TRP A 67 -0.77 4.41 -13.25
C TRP A 67 -1.63 4.14 -14.49
N LEU A 68 -2.95 4.39 -14.41
CA LEU A 68 -3.87 4.20 -15.53
C LEU A 68 -3.81 5.34 -16.56
N THR A 69 -3.49 6.56 -16.13
CA THR A 69 -3.50 7.76 -16.98
C THR A 69 -2.11 8.25 -17.40
N GLY A 70 -1.06 7.63 -16.87
CA GLY A 70 0.34 7.89 -17.23
C GLY A 70 0.80 6.94 -18.33
#